data_AF-A0A7S1XG48-F1
#
_entry.id   AF-A0A7S1XG48-F1
#
_cell.length_a   1.000
_cell.length_b   1.000
_cell.length_c   1.000
_cell.angle_alpha   90.00
_cell.angle_beta   90.00
_cell.angle_gamma   90.00
#
_symmetry.space_group_name_H-M   'P 1'
#
loop_
_entity.id
_entity.type
_entity.pdbx_description
1 polymer ?
#
loop_
_entity_poly.entity_id
_entity_poly.type
_entity_poly.pdbx_seq_one_letter_code
_entity_poly.pdbx_strand_id
1 'polypeptide(L)'
;FNFTPSIPGVANKKLVLIISKAMRKGQWTPVYRSEEARGKVTTFDPCTISKEKLCAGNDLRSFRIELHRKKRFDLEQVGFFLSNLQKLSEATVGQSFRWWSPARGLQKSGVVLLTKQIEDTSMVFDINMSGI
;
A
#
# COMPACT_ATOMS: atom_id res chain seq x y z
N PHE A 1 -3.11 19.48 -19.28
CA PHE A 1 -1.91 18.65 -19.41
C PHE A 1 -0.97 18.98 -18.27
N ASN A 2 -0.97 18.20 -17.18
CA ASN A 2 -0.08 18.45 -16.05
C ASN A 2 1.20 17.62 -16.21
N PHE A 3 2.29 18.32 -16.49
CA PHE A 3 3.65 17.80 -16.56
C PHE A 3 4.21 17.65 -15.14
N THR A 4 4.65 16.45 -14.77
CA THR A 4 5.46 16.25 -13.55
C THR A 4 6.92 16.05 -13.96
N PRO A 5 7.87 16.84 -13.44
CA PRO A 5 9.25 16.80 -13.91
C PRO A 5 9.95 15.49 -13.52
N SER A 6 10.54 14.83 -14.50
CA SER A 6 11.32 13.62 -14.29
C SER A 6 12.72 13.95 -13.76
N ILE A 7 12.93 13.80 -12.44
CA ILE A 7 14.26 13.77 -11.80
C ILE A 7 15.22 12.75 -12.50
N PRO A 8 16.36 13.16 -13.08
CA PRO A 8 17.27 12.21 -13.74
C PRO A 8 17.83 11.19 -12.73
N GLY A 9 17.85 9.89 -13.09
CA GLY A 9 18.54 8.85 -12.31
C GLY A 9 17.70 7.75 -11.64
N VAL A 10 16.36 7.84 -11.65
CA VAL A 10 15.49 6.76 -11.12
C VAL A 10 15.03 5.86 -12.28
N ALA A 11 15.92 4.99 -12.74
CA ALA A 11 15.59 3.96 -13.72
C ALA A 11 14.51 3.02 -13.15
N ASN A 12 13.34 2.97 -13.82
CA ASN A 12 12.33 1.91 -13.80
C ASN A 12 12.40 0.92 -12.63
N LYS A 13 12.09 1.37 -11.40
CA LYS A 13 11.90 0.44 -10.29
C LYS A 13 10.57 -0.26 -10.56
N LYS A 14 10.62 -1.55 -10.91
CA LYS A 14 9.43 -2.41 -11.02
C LYS A 14 8.86 -2.57 -9.62
N LEU A 15 7.89 -1.73 -9.26
CA LEU A 15 7.27 -1.75 -7.95
C LEU A 15 5.97 -2.56 -8.02
N VAL A 16 5.66 -3.23 -6.93
CA VAL A 16 4.43 -4.00 -6.75
C VAL A 16 3.87 -3.70 -5.37
N LEU A 17 2.57 -3.46 -5.30
CA LEU A 17 1.83 -3.31 -4.06
C LEU A 17 1.27 -4.67 -3.65
N ILE A 18 1.50 -5.06 -2.40
CA ILE A 18 0.97 -6.29 -1.80
C ILE A 18 0.16 -5.90 -0.58
N ILE A 19 -1.05 -6.46 -0.47
CA ILE A 19 -1.88 -6.29 0.73
C ILE A 19 -1.94 -7.64 1.42
N SER A 20 -1.61 -7.65 2.71
CA SER A 20 -1.54 -8.85 3.52
C SER A 20 -2.48 -8.75 4.72
N LYS A 21 -3.22 -9.82 5.00
CA LYS A 21 -4.02 -9.91 6.23
C LYS A 21 -3.19 -10.40 7.40
N ALA A 22 -3.51 -9.92 8.61
CA ALA A 22 -2.93 -10.48 9.82
C ALA A 22 -3.45 -11.90 10.08
N MET A 23 -2.56 -12.83 10.38
CA MET A 23 -2.85 -14.19 10.81
C MET A 23 -2.59 -14.36 12.31
N ARG A 24 -2.88 -15.55 12.84
CA ARG A 24 -2.49 -15.90 14.22
C ARG A 24 -0.97 -15.88 14.34
N LYS A 25 -0.46 -15.65 15.56
CA LYS A 25 0.99 -15.65 15.88
C LYS A 25 1.82 -14.61 15.10
N GLY A 26 1.23 -13.47 14.73
CA GLY A 26 1.95 -12.35 14.10
C GLY A 26 2.39 -12.58 12.66
N GLN A 27 1.88 -13.64 12.01
CA GLN A 27 2.14 -13.91 10.59
C GLN A 27 1.25 -13.03 9.70
N TRP A 28 1.69 -12.83 8.45
CA TRP A 28 0.97 -12.04 7.45
C TRP A 28 0.82 -12.89 6.18
N THR A 29 -0.37 -12.88 5.59
CA THR A 29 -0.64 -13.62 4.34
C THR A 29 -1.12 -12.68 3.25
N PRO A 30 -0.46 -12.66 2.08
CA PRO A 30 -0.91 -11.86 0.94
C PRO A 30 -2.33 -12.23 0.51
N VAL A 31 -3.17 -11.23 0.31
CA VAL A 31 -4.54 -11.37 -0.19
C VAL A 31 -4.77 -10.61 -1.49
N TYR A 32 -3.87 -9.70 -1.84
CA TYR A 32 -3.85 -8.98 -3.10
C TYR A 32 -2.42 -8.67 -3.53
N ARG A 33 -2.21 -8.63 -4.84
CA ARG A 33 -0.99 -8.19 -5.51
C ARG A 33 -1.40 -7.34 -6.71
N SER A 34 -0.86 -6.13 -6.80
CA SER A 34 -1.10 -5.24 -7.94
C SER A 34 -0.37 -5.71 -9.20
N GLU A 35 -0.65 -5.00 -10.29
CA GLU A 35 0.22 -4.87 -11.45
C GLU A 35 1.61 -4.32 -11.08
N GLU A 36 2.54 -4.48 -12.02
CA GLU A 36 3.86 -3.84 -11.90
C GLU A 36 3.76 -2.40 -12.34
N ALA A 37 3.95 -1.48 -11.39
CA ALA A 37 4.13 -0.08 -11.70
C ALA A 37 5.36 0.10 -12.62
N ARG A 38 5.17 0.85 -13.70
CA ARG A 38 6.21 1.16 -14.68
C ARG A 38 6.66 2.61 -14.50
N GLY A 39 7.97 2.85 -14.57
CA GLY A 39 8.53 4.20 -14.45
C GLY A 39 8.59 4.72 -13.01
N LYS A 40 8.21 5.97 -12.82
CA LYS A 40 8.20 6.68 -11.52
C LYS A 40 6.82 6.74 -10.87
N VAL A 41 5.84 6.11 -11.50
CA VAL A 41 4.46 6.14 -11.01
C VAL A 41 4.40 5.26 -9.77
N THR A 42 4.13 5.88 -8.63
CA THR A 42 3.87 5.23 -7.33
C THR A 42 2.38 5.08 -7.06
N THR A 43 1.57 5.25 -8.10
CA THR A 43 0.12 5.08 -8.11
C THR A 43 -0.17 3.70 -8.69
N PHE A 44 -1.09 2.97 -8.05
CA PHE A 44 -1.50 1.63 -8.47
C PHE A 44 -2.96 1.66 -8.87
N ASP A 45 -3.36 0.76 -9.76
CA ASP A 45 -4.76 0.64 -10.13
C ASP A 45 -5.60 0.31 -8.88
N PRO A 46 -6.78 0.93 -8.75
CA PRO A 46 -7.61 0.69 -7.58
C PRO A 46 -8.03 -0.79 -7.50
N CYS A 47 -7.84 -1.40 -6.33
CA CYS A 47 -8.19 -2.80 -6.12
C CYS A 47 -9.52 -2.94 -5.38
N THR A 48 -10.24 -4.04 -5.60
CA THR A 48 -11.41 -4.41 -4.80
C THR A 48 -11.12 -5.67 -4.00
N ILE A 49 -11.21 -5.58 -2.68
CA ILE A 49 -11.00 -6.73 -1.77
C ILE A 49 -12.18 -6.85 -0.82
N SER A 50 -12.67 -8.08 -0.63
CA SER A 50 -13.77 -8.30 0.32
C SER A 50 -13.31 -8.18 1.77
N LYS A 51 -14.19 -7.66 2.64
CA LYS A 51 -13.92 -7.53 4.09
C LYS A 51 -13.57 -8.87 4.73
N GLU A 52 -14.24 -9.95 4.31
CA GLU A 52 -13.94 -11.31 4.78
C GLU A 52 -12.52 -11.73 4.41
N LYS A 53 -12.10 -11.47 3.17
CA LYS A 53 -10.76 -11.82 2.70
C LYS A 53 -9.69 -11.01 3.43
N LEU A 54 -9.92 -9.72 3.69
CA LEU A 54 -8.92 -8.82 4.26
C LEU A 54 -8.85 -8.89 5.79
N CYS A 55 -10.00 -9.00 6.45
CA CYS A 55 -10.15 -8.80 7.89
C CYS A 55 -10.89 -9.94 8.62
N ALA A 56 -11.36 -10.98 7.89
CA ALA A 56 -12.20 -12.06 8.43
C ALA A 56 -13.42 -11.54 9.20
N GLY A 57 -14.10 -10.53 8.63
CA GLY A 57 -15.32 -9.94 9.18
C GLY A 57 -15.12 -9.00 10.38
N ASN A 58 -13.88 -8.73 10.80
CA ASN A 58 -13.60 -7.82 11.92
C ASN A 58 -12.87 -6.55 11.44
N ASP A 59 -13.59 -5.43 11.38
CA ASP A 59 -13.10 -4.15 10.87
C ASP A 59 -11.94 -3.54 11.69
N LEU A 60 -11.74 -4.00 12.92
CA LEU A 60 -10.62 -3.61 13.79
C LEU A 60 -9.34 -4.39 13.48
N ARG A 61 -9.45 -5.52 12.77
CA ARG A 61 -8.31 -6.38 12.46
C ARG A 61 -7.36 -5.67 11.50
N SER A 62 -6.09 -5.62 11.91
CA SER A 62 -5.06 -5.00 11.09
C SER A 62 -4.79 -5.78 9.82
N PHE A 63 -4.58 -5.05 8.73
CA PHE A 63 -3.92 -5.52 7.53
C PHE A 63 -2.67 -4.67 7.27
N ARG A 64 -1.81 -5.19 6.42
CA ARG A 64 -0.56 -4.57 6.03
C ARG A 64 -0.62 -4.25 4.54
N ILE A 65 -0.20 -3.04 4.19
CA ILE A 65 -0.02 -2.63 2.81
C ILE A 65 1.48 -2.45 2.60
N GLU A 66 2.02 -3.20 1.66
CA GLU A 66 3.45 -3.42 1.46
C GLU A 66 3.84 -2.95 0.07
N LEU A 67 5.02 -2.34 -0.04
CA LEU A 67 5.62 -1.98 -1.31
C LEU A 67 6.84 -2.87 -1.52
N HIS A 68 6.87 -3.55 -2.65
CA HIS A 68 7.95 -4.46 -3.01
C HIS A 68 8.61 -4.00 -4.30
N ARG A 69 9.92 -4.14 -4.35
CA ARG A 69 10.71 -3.96 -5.58
C ARG A 69 10.93 -5.34 -6.19
N LYS A 70 10.44 -5.53 -7.41
CA LYS A 70 10.67 -6.74 -8.18
C LYS A 70 12.11 -6.79 -8.69
N LYS A 71 12.86 -7.76 -8.18
CA LYS A 71 14.13 -8.23 -8.75
C LYS A 71 13.85 -9.34 -9.76
N ARG A 72 14.88 -9.85 -10.43
CA ARG A 72 14.73 -10.84 -11.52
C ARG A 72 13.96 -12.10 -11.09
N PHE A 73 14.16 -12.55 -9.86
CA PHE A 73 13.56 -13.78 -9.33
C PHE A 73 12.95 -13.62 -7.93
N ASP A 74 12.94 -12.40 -7.38
CA ASP A 74 12.59 -12.16 -5.98
C ASP A 74 11.88 -10.81 -5.79
N LEU A 75 11.20 -10.66 -4.66
CA LEU A 75 10.58 -9.42 -4.21
C LEU A 75 11.31 -8.91 -2.97
N GLU A 76 11.95 -7.76 -3.12
CA GLU A 76 12.56 -7.05 -2.01
C GLU A 76 11.56 -6.08 -1.40
N GLN A 77 11.23 -6.27 -0.12
CA GLN A 77 10.36 -5.34 0.59
C GLN A 77 11.03 -3.96 0.71
N VAL A 78 10.38 -2.94 0.17
CA VAL A 78 10.76 -1.53 0.34
C VAL A 78 10.25 -1.00 1.67
N GLY A 79 9.10 -1.50 2.11
CA GLY A 79 8.53 -1.25 3.42
C GLY A 79 7.05 -1.61 3.49
N PHE A 80 6.40 -1.17 4.57
CA PHE A 80 4.97 -1.35 4.77
C PHE A 80 4.37 -0.31 5.71
N PHE A 81 3.03 -0.16 5.67
CA PHE A 81 2.28 0.43 6.77
C PHE A 81 1.17 -0.51 7.24
N LEU A 82 0.73 -0.28 8.48
CA LEU A 82 -0.37 -1.01 9.11
C LEU A 82 -1.60 -0.12 9.19
N SER A 83 -2.75 -0.69 8.84
CA SER A 83 -4.05 -0.06 9.02
C SER A 83 -5.12 -1.10 9.34
N ASN A 84 -6.33 -0.65 9.60
CA ASN A 84 -7.54 -1.47 9.66
C ASN A 84 -8.67 -0.70 8.96
N LEU A 85 -9.85 -1.32 8.83
CA LEU A 85 -10.95 -0.72 8.08
C LEU A 85 -11.48 0.53 8.78
N GLN A 86 -11.61 0.48 10.11
CA GLN A 86 -12.00 1.64 10.92
C GLN A 86 -11.08 2.85 10.69
N LYS A 87 -9.76 2.64 10.77
CA LYS A 87 -8.79 3.72 10.61
C LYS A 87 -8.81 4.31 9.20
N LEU A 88 -9.04 3.50 8.16
CA LEU A 88 -9.18 4.02 6.80
C LEU A 88 -10.52 4.73 6.58
N SER A 89 -11.61 4.25 7.20
CA SER A 89 -12.92 4.90 7.10
C SER A 89 -12.94 6.26 7.79
N GLU A 90 -12.18 6.43 8.87
CA GLU A 90 -12.03 7.69 9.59
C GLU A 90 -10.98 8.63 8.95
N ALA A 91 -10.04 8.11 8.15
CA ALA A 91 -8.94 8.91 7.60
C ALA A 91 -9.38 9.93 6.54
N THR A 92 -8.89 11.16 6.62
CA THR A 92 -9.17 12.17 5.59
C THR A 92 -8.36 11.85 4.32
N VAL A 93 -8.94 12.10 3.14
CA VAL A 93 -8.16 12.07 1.88
C VAL A 93 -7.00 13.08 1.99
N GLY A 94 -5.80 12.68 1.55
CA GLY A 94 -4.57 13.45 1.75
C GLY A 94 -3.88 13.20 3.10
N GLN A 95 -4.50 12.45 4.02
CA GLN A 95 -3.85 12.06 5.27
C GLN A 95 -2.63 11.18 4.99
N SER A 96 -1.54 11.49 5.69
CA SER A 96 -0.32 10.70 5.67
C SER A 96 -0.34 9.61 6.73
N PHE A 97 0.09 8.40 6.35
CA PHE A 97 0.26 7.27 7.26
C PHE A 97 1.73 7.06 7.58
N ARG A 98 2.00 6.66 8.83
CA ARG A 98 3.33 6.22 9.24
C ARG A 98 3.70 4.97 8.46
N TRP A 99 4.91 4.98 7.92
CA TRP A 99 5.44 3.92 7.09
C TRP A 99 6.71 3.37 7.74
N TRP A 100 6.92 2.07 7.68
CA TRP A 100 8.16 1.44 8.08
C TRP A 100 8.94 1.02 6.83
N SER A 101 10.25 1.26 6.81
CA SER A 101 11.16 0.76 5.78
C SER A 101 12.32 0.00 6.41
N PRO A 102 12.86 -1.05 5.75
CA PRO A 102 14.07 -1.73 6.24
C PRO A 102 15.29 -0.79 6.32
N ALA A 103 15.40 0.15 5.37
CA ALA A 103 16.54 1.04 5.27
C ALA A 103 16.55 2.19 6.31
N ARG A 104 15.37 2.64 6.77
CA ARG A 104 15.25 3.86 7.60
C ARG A 104 14.35 3.72 8.82
N GLY A 105 13.86 2.51 9.11
CA GLY A 105 12.93 2.26 10.21
C GLY A 105 11.59 2.99 10.03
N LEU A 106 10.97 3.37 11.15
CA LEU A 106 9.66 4.05 11.18
C LEU A 106 9.79 5.52 10.76
N GLN A 107 9.11 5.88 9.68
CA GLN A 107 9.04 7.21 9.10
C GLN A 107 7.68 7.86 9.45
N LYS A 108 7.69 9.16 9.77
CA LYS A 108 6.48 9.92 10.16
C LYS A 108 5.56 10.25 8.97
N SER A 109 6.10 10.29 7.76
CA SER A 109 5.39 10.57 6.51
C SER A 109 5.95 9.67 5.41
N GLY A 110 5.09 9.19 4.50
CA GLY A 110 5.55 8.36 3.38
C GLY A 110 4.46 7.72 2.53
N VAL A 111 3.25 7.56 3.08
CA VAL A 111 2.08 7.00 2.38
C VAL A 111 0.97 8.04 2.45
N VAL A 112 0.46 8.49 1.30
CA VAL A 112 -0.68 9.40 1.23
C VAL A 112 -1.86 8.66 0.64
N LEU A 113 -3.01 8.71 1.34
CA LEU A 113 -4.27 8.20 0.82
C LEU A 113 -4.83 9.17 -0.21
N LEU A 114 -4.86 8.76 -1.49
CA LEU A 114 -5.34 9.59 -2.58
C LEU A 114 -6.85 9.48 -2.76
N THR A 115 -7.39 8.27 -2.63
CA THR A 115 -8.82 8.00 -2.73
C THR A 115 -9.20 6.89 -1.76
N LYS A 116 -10.46 6.93 -1.30
CA LYS A 116 -11.06 5.83 -0.56
C LYS A 116 -12.52 5.68 -0.97
N GLN A 117 -12.92 4.45 -1.22
CA GLN A 117 -14.33 4.05 -1.29
C GLN A 117 -14.46 2.76 -0.48
N ILE A 118 -15.22 2.82 0.61
CA ILE A 118 -15.47 1.70 1.50
C ILE A 118 -16.96 1.41 1.42
N GLU A 119 -17.29 0.30 0.78
CA GLU A 119 -18.64 -0.23 0.71
C GLU A 119 -18.81 -1.34 1.75
N ASP A 120 -20.04 -1.80 1.94
CA ASP A 120 -20.34 -2.85 2.92
C ASP A 120 -19.55 -4.14 2.66
N THR A 121 -19.25 -4.42 1.40
CA THR A 121 -18.59 -5.67 0.97
C THR A 121 -17.19 -5.48 0.40
N SER A 122 -16.81 -4.27 0.01
CA SER A 122 -15.67 -3.99 -0.88
C SER A 122 -14.93 -2.74 -0.44
N MET A 123 -13.63 -2.69 -0.74
CA MET A 123 -12.84 -1.49 -0.59
C MET A 123 -12.01 -1.20 -1.83
N VAL A 124 -11.96 0.08 -2.18
CA VAL A 124 -11.12 0.65 -3.23
C VAL A 124 -10.26 1.75 -2.63
N PHE A 125 -8.95 1.67 -2.83
CA PHE A 125 -8.01 2.70 -2.37
C PHE A 125 -6.85 2.90 -3.33
N ASP A 126 -6.49 4.16 -3.50
CA ASP A 126 -5.29 4.60 -4.21
C ASP A 126 -4.32 5.23 -3.21
N ILE A 127 -3.04 4.90 -3.36
CA ILE A 127 -1.98 5.23 -2.43
C ILE A 127 -0.82 5.82 -3.21
N ASN A 128 -0.38 7.01 -2.81
CA ASN A 128 0.86 7.60 -3.30
C ASN A 128 1.98 7.43 -2.29
N MET A 129 3.13 6.97 -2.79
CA MET A 129 4.35 6.77 -2.03
C MET A 129 5.40 7.86 -2.31
N SER A 130 4.96 9.06 -2.70
CA SER A 130 5.80 10.21 -3.02
C SER A 130 6.67 10.60 -1.81
N GLY A 131 7.94 10.18 -1.83
CA GLY A 131 8.91 10.44 -0.77
C GLY A 131 9.77 9.23 -0.33
N ILE A 132 9.55 8.05 -0.92
CA ILE A 132 10.29 6.79 -0.64
C ILE A 132 11.39 6.52 -1.68
#